data_AF-A0A1Y4JH92-F1
#
_entry.id   AF-A0A1Y4JH92-F1
#
_cell.length_a   1.000
_cell.length_b   1.000
_cell.length_c   1.000
_cell.angle_alpha   90.00
_cell.angle_beta   90.00
_cell.angle_gamma   90.00
#
_symmetry.space_group_name_H-M   'P 1'
#
loop_
_entity.id
_entity.type
_entity.pdbx_description
1 polymer ?
#
loop_
_entity_poly.entity_id
_entity_poly.type
_entity_poly.pdbx_seq_one_letter_code
_entity_poly.pdbx_strand_id
1 'polypeptide(L)'
;MTVKEFLILSEVASNAIELLERIRKLPKPDFISGVRLPDNLNDATIGQLMGLQSISSDIDCIMMPCHVLLGLSVEQIEACEVEDVLGFSSWVTKEVERITKLFETTSVTPTPEEKRAGVDQLSFGLFGLVDYYATRMGITDHEQVESVPWVRVYKCLDMDAEKIRYERRLRKIYQDNNK
;
A
#
# COMPACT_ATOMS: atom_id res chain seq x y z
N MET A 1 -25.13 -5.24 -13.70
CA MET A 1 -24.45 -6.49 -14.11
C MET A 1 -23.64 -6.91 -12.91
N THR A 2 -23.78 -8.15 -12.49
CA THR A 2 -23.04 -8.65 -11.32
C THR A 2 -21.58 -8.91 -11.67
N VAL A 3 -20.70 -8.94 -10.66
CA VAL A 3 -19.30 -9.34 -10.83
C VAL A 3 -19.21 -10.74 -11.45
N LYS A 4 -20.05 -11.67 -11.02
CA LYS A 4 -20.08 -13.04 -11.57
C LYS A 4 -20.35 -13.06 -13.07
N GLU A 5 -21.37 -12.34 -13.52
CA GLU A 5 -21.70 -12.23 -14.94
C GLU A 5 -20.57 -11.58 -15.73
N PHE A 6 -19.96 -10.53 -15.16
CA PHE A 6 -18.84 -9.85 -15.78
C PHE A 6 -17.63 -10.76 -15.96
N LEU A 7 -17.25 -11.54 -14.94
CA LEU A 7 -16.10 -12.45 -15.02
C LEU A 7 -16.26 -13.45 -16.17
N ILE A 8 -17.45 -14.05 -16.32
CA ILE A 8 -17.77 -14.97 -17.42
C ILE A 8 -17.67 -14.27 -18.79
N LEU A 9 -18.15 -13.04 -18.89
CA LEU A 9 -18.15 -12.28 -20.16
C LEU A 9 -16.79 -11.67 -20.50
N SER A 10 -15.95 -11.42 -19.49
CA SER A 10 -14.64 -10.79 -19.66
C SER A 10 -13.66 -11.66 -20.46
N GLU A 11 -13.77 -12.98 -20.35
CA GLU A 11 -12.92 -13.94 -21.08
C GLU A 11 -13.08 -13.86 -22.60
N VAL A 12 -14.22 -13.34 -23.08
CA VAL A 12 -14.54 -13.23 -24.52
C VAL A 12 -14.50 -11.78 -25.02
N ALA A 13 -14.12 -10.83 -24.16
CA ALA A 13 -14.05 -9.42 -24.51
C ALA A 13 -12.88 -9.12 -25.45
N SER A 14 -13.16 -8.50 -26.60
CA SER A 14 -12.17 -8.30 -27.66
C SER A 14 -11.32 -7.03 -27.54
N ASN A 15 -11.70 -6.09 -26.65
CA ASN A 15 -11.06 -4.77 -26.53
C ASN A 15 -10.78 -4.39 -25.07
N ALA A 16 -9.77 -5.04 -24.47
CA ALA A 16 -9.39 -4.85 -23.07
C ALA A 16 -8.91 -3.43 -22.74
N ILE A 17 -8.24 -2.74 -23.67
CA ILE A 17 -7.68 -1.39 -23.43
C ILE A 17 -8.79 -0.37 -23.22
N GLU A 18 -9.82 -0.37 -24.07
CA GLU A 18 -10.95 0.56 -23.93
C GLU A 18 -11.73 0.29 -22.64
N LEU A 19 -11.89 -0.99 -22.27
CA LEU A 19 -12.53 -1.40 -21.02
C LEU A 19 -11.78 -0.83 -19.80
N LEU A 20 -10.45 -0.98 -19.75
CA LEU A 20 -9.62 -0.48 -18.65
C LEU A 20 -9.71 1.05 -18.51
N GLU A 21 -9.75 1.79 -19.61
CA GLU A 21 -9.90 3.25 -19.58
C GLU A 21 -11.27 3.69 -19.06
N ARG A 22 -12.33 2.92 -19.31
CA ARG A 22 -13.66 3.16 -18.71
C ARG A 22 -13.65 2.86 -17.21
N ILE A 23 -13.03 1.76 -16.81
CA ILE A 23 -12.90 1.36 -15.39
C ILE A 23 -12.18 2.44 -14.57
N ARG A 24 -11.10 3.02 -15.10
CA ARG A 24 -10.34 4.09 -14.42
C ARG A 24 -11.16 5.35 -14.13
N LYS A 25 -12.24 5.56 -14.87
CA LYS A 25 -13.16 6.72 -14.77
C LYS A 25 -14.37 6.44 -13.89
N LEU A 26 -14.60 5.20 -13.47
CA LEU A 26 -15.68 4.87 -12.56
C LEU A 26 -15.47 5.61 -11.22
N PRO A 27 -16.53 6.21 -10.65
CA PRO A 27 -16.45 6.85 -9.35
C PRO A 27 -16.28 5.79 -8.25
N LYS A 28 -15.67 6.19 -7.13
CA LYS A 28 -15.73 5.39 -5.89
C LYS A 28 -17.19 5.39 -5.41
N PRO A 29 -17.81 4.23 -5.15
CA PRO A 29 -19.15 4.22 -4.57
C PRO A 29 -19.12 4.62 -3.09
N ASP A 30 -20.30 4.84 -2.50
CA ASP A 30 -20.43 5.09 -1.06
C ASP A 30 -20.52 3.78 -0.26
N PHE A 31 -21.07 2.72 -0.86
CA PHE A 31 -21.30 1.43 -0.24
C PHE A 31 -21.03 0.28 -1.20
N ILE A 32 -20.60 -0.86 -0.66
CA ILE A 32 -20.59 -2.16 -1.35
C ILE A 32 -21.18 -3.20 -0.39
N SER A 33 -22.18 -3.96 -0.83
CA SER A 33 -22.83 -5.00 -0.01
C SER A 33 -23.31 -4.49 1.36
N GLY A 34 -23.78 -3.24 1.43
CA GLY A 34 -24.22 -2.58 2.67
C GLY A 34 -23.07 -2.10 3.59
N VAL A 35 -21.82 -2.34 3.23
CA VAL A 35 -20.64 -1.83 3.95
C VAL A 35 -20.30 -0.44 3.43
N ARG A 36 -20.21 0.54 4.32
CA ARG A 36 -19.78 1.91 3.97
C ARG A 36 -18.30 1.91 3.62
N LEU A 37 -17.96 2.49 2.48
CA LEU A 37 -16.58 2.59 2.05
C LEU A 37 -15.85 3.72 2.80
N PRO A 38 -14.57 3.53 3.15
CA PRO A 38 -13.79 4.55 3.83
C PRO A 38 -13.53 5.75 2.90
N ASP A 39 -13.27 6.92 3.51
CA ASP A 39 -12.94 8.15 2.78
C ASP A 39 -11.48 8.17 2.30
N ASN A 40 -10.61 7.39 2.97
CA ASN A 40 -9.19 7.21 2.67
C ASN A 40 -8.68 5.90 3.30
N LEU A 41 -7.47 5.46 2.95
CA LEU A 41 -6.89 4.24 3.52
C LEU A 41 -6.01 4.48 4.76
N ASN A 42 -6.07 5.63 5.44
CA ASN A 42 -5.16 5.93 6.56
C ASN A 42 -5.32 4.99 7.78
N ASP A 43 -6.49 4.41 7.95
CA ASP A 43 -6.77 3.43 9.02
C ASP A 43 -6.46 1.98 8.58
N ALA A 44 -6.06 1.76 7.33
CA ALA A 44 -5.68 0.43 6.86
C ALA A 44 -4.45 -0.07 7.64
N THR A 45 -4.44 -1.37 7.93
CA THR A 45 -3.30 -1.99 8.62
C THR A 45 -2.18 -2.34 7.63
N ILE A 46 -0.98 -2.60 8.15
CA ILE A 46 0.13 -3.11 7.34
C ILE A 46 -0.24 -4.45 6.69
N GLY A 47 -0.91 -5.35 7.41
CA GLY A 47 -1.38 -6.61 6.85
C GLY A 47 -2.34 -6.42 5.68
N GLN A 48 -3.23 -5.43 5.76
CA GLN A 48 -4.11 -5.09 4.64
C GLN A 48 -3.31 -4.56 3.43
N LEU A 49 -2.31 -3.70 3.63
CA LEU A 49 -1.43 -3.27 2.55
C LEU A 49 -0.62 -4.43 1.95
N MET A 50 -0.17 -5.38 2.76
CA MET A 50 0.49 -6.61 2.29
C MET A 50 -0.44 -7.45 1.44
N GLY A 51 -1.70 -7.64 1.88
CA GLY A 51 -2.73 -8.34 1.12
C GLY A 51 -2.97 -7.67 -0.25
N LEU A 52 -3.01 -6.34 -0.31
CA LEU A 52 -3.15 -5.62 -1.58
C LEU A 52 -1.91 -5.75 -2.49
N GLN A 53 -0.70 -5.84 -1.92
CA GLN A 53 0.52 -6.08 -2.72
C GLN A 53 0.61 -7.50 -3.30
N SER A 54 -0.10 -8.47 -2.72
CA SER A 54 -0.14 -9.84 -3.23
C SER A 54 -1.01 -10.03 -4.48
N ILE A 55 -1.72 -8.98 -4.93
CA ILE A 55 -2.52 -8.99 -6.15
C ILE A 55 -1.61 -9.33 -7.34
N SER A 56 -1.92 -10.43 -8.02
CA SER A 56 -1.06 -10.97 -9.09
C SER A 56 -1.81 -11.29 -10.38
N SER A 57 -3.14 -11.26 -10.36
CA SER A 57 -4.00 -11.56 -11.50
C SER A 57 -5.11 -10.51 -11.69
N ASP A 58 -5.74 -10.52 -12.88
CA ASP A 58 -6.86 -9.65 -13.21
C ASP A 58 -8.07 -9.91 -12.29
N ILE A 59 -8.30 -11.17 -11.91
CA ILE A 59 -9.37 -11.55 -10.98
C ILE A 59 -9.07 -10.98 -9.59
N ASP A 60 -7.81 -11.09 -9.12
CA ASP A 60 -7.42 -10.52 -7.82
C ASP A 60 -7.67 -9.00 -7.77
N CYS A 61 -7.47 -8.30 -8.89
CA CYS A 61 -7.73 -6.85 -8.97
C CYS A 61 -9.21 -6.49 -8.71
N ILE A 62 -10.13 -7.41 -8.95
CA ILE A 62 -11.57 -7.25 -8.70
C ILE A 62 -11.91 -7.69 -7.27
N MET A 63 -11.39 -8.84 -6.85
CA MET A 63 -11.83 -9.50 -5.62
C MET A 63 -11.07 -9.01 -4.38
N MET A 64 -9.74 -8.88 -4.46
CA MET A 64 -8.89 -8.67 -3.30
C MET A 64 -9.12 -7.32 -2.60
N PRO A 65 -9.36 -6.20 -3.28
CA PRO A 65 -9.66 -4.94 -2.59
C PRO A 65 -10.87 -5.05 -1.67
N CYS A 66 -11.96 -5.69 -2.13
CA CYS A 66 -13.16 -5.91 -1.32
C CYS A 66 -12.91 -6.93 -0.20
N HIS A 67 -12.20 -8.01 -0.50
CA HIS A 67 -11.90 -9.05 0.49
C HIS A 67 -11.02 -8.52 1.63
N VAL A 68 -9.91 -7.89 1.29
CA VAL A 68 -8.88 -7.43 2.24
C VAL A 68 -9.34 -6.23 3.06
N LEU A 69 -10.03 -5.27 2.43
CA LEU A 69 -10.39 -4.01 3.11
C LEU A 69 -11.78 -4.05 3.76
N LEU A 70 -12.71 -4.80 3.19
CA LEU A 70 -14.12 -4.83 3.65
C LEU A 70 -14.50 -6.16 4.31
N GLY A 71 -13.62 -7.17 4.25
CA GLY A 71 -13.89 -8.49 4.82
C GLY A 71 -14.99 -9.28 4.08
N LEU A 72 -15.28 -8.92 2.83
CA LEU A 72 -16.31 -9.59 2.04
C LEU A 72 -15.81 -10.95 1.55
N SER A 73 -16.70 -11.95 1.60
CA SER A 73 -16.48 -13.26 0.97
C SER A 73 -16.56 -13.17 -0.56
N VAL A 74 -16.00 -14.17 -1.23
CA VAL A 74 -16.06 -14.29 -2.70
C VAL A 74 -17.50 -14.26 -3.19
N GLU A 75 -18.40 -14.98 -2.52
CA GLU A 75 -19.82 -15.07 -2.88
C GLU A 75 -20.54 -13.73 -2.74
N GLN A 76 -20.20 -12.95 -1.70
CA GLN A 76 -20.74 -11.60 -1.53
C GLN A 76 -20.26 -10.67 -2.63
N ILE A 77 -18.99 -10.75 -3.01
CA ILE A 77 -18.41 -9.91 -4.07
C ILE A 77 -19.01 -10.29 -5.44
N GLU A 78 -19.13 -11.60 -5.73
CA GLU A 78 -19.75 -12.11 -6.97
C GLU A 78 -21.17 -11.57 -7.20
N ALA A 79 -21.93 -11.37 -6.12
CA ALA A 79 -23.29 -10.86 -6.16
C ALA A 79 -23.39 -9.32 -6.21
N CYS A 80 -22.29 -8.59 -6.04
CA CYS A 80 -22.28 -7.13 -6.11
C CYS A 80 -22.37 -6.62 -7.55
N GLU A 81 -22.83 -5.38 -7.71
CA GLU A 81 -22.76 -4.68 -9.00
C GLU A 81 -21.29 -4.46 -9.39
N VAL A 82 -20.96 -4.83 -10.61
CA VAL A 82 -19.58 -4.82 -11.10
C VAL A 82 -19.01 -3.40 -11.16
N GLU A 83 -19.84 -2.41 -11.49
CA GLU A 83 -19.41 -1.01 -11.58
C GLU A 83 -18.93 -0.48 -10.23
N ASP A 84 -19.62 -0.86 -9.15
CA ASP A 84 -19.25 -0.45 -7.79
C ASP A 84 -17.93 -1.09 -7.37
N VAL A 85 -17.77 -2.39 -7.60
CA VAL A 85 -16.55 -3.13 -7.26
C VAL A 85 -15.35 -2.59 -8.05
N LEU A 86 -15.50 -2.38 -9.36
CA LEU A 86 -14.45 -1.84 -10.22
C LEU A 86 -14.11 -0.37 -9.87
N GLY A 87 -15.12 0.44 -9.55
CA GLY A 87 -14.93 1.82 -9.08
C GLY A 87 -14.16 1.87 -7.76
N PHE A 88 -14.47 0.97 -6.83
CA PHE A 88 -13.73 0.83 -5.58
C PHE A 88 -12.29 0.35 -5.80
N SER A 89 -12.07 -0.72 -6.59
CA SER A 89 -10.72 -1.21 -6.90
C SER A 89 -9.84 -0.13 -7.54
N SER A 90 -10.38 0.63 -8.50
CA SER A 90 -9.70 1.77 -9.14
C SER A 90 -9.31 2.85 -8.12
N TRP A 91 -10.19 3.14 -7.17
CA TRP A 91 -9.89 4.08 -6.08
C TRP A 91 -8.82 3.53 -5.12
N VAL A 92 -8.88 2.26 -4.74
CA VAL A 92 -7.88 1.59 -3.89
C VAL A 92 -6.50 1.65 -4.52
N THR A 93 -6.38 1.41 -5.83
CA THR A 93 -5.10 1.53 -6.55
C THR A 93 -4.49 2.92 -6.39
N LYS A 94 -5.29 3.98 -6.54
CA LYS A 94 -4.82 5.37 -6.37
C LYS A 94 -4.38 5.66 -4.93
N GLU A 95 -5.09 5.13 -3.94
CA GLU A 95 -4.71 5.28 -2.53
C GLU A 95 -3.43 4.50 -2.20
N VAL A 96 -3.25 3.28 -2.71
CA VAL A 96 -2.00 2.52 -2.55
C VAL A 96 -0.83 3.26 -3.19
N GLU A 97 -0.99 3.82 -4.39
CA GLU A 97 0.04 4.67 -5.01
C GLU A 97 0.39 5.89 -4.15
N ARG A 98 -0.63 6.55 -3.57
CA ARG A 98 -0.42 7.69 -2.65
C ARG A 98 0.37 7.26 -1.42
N ILE A 99 0.05 6.11 -0.83
CA ILE A 99 0.74 5.56 0.34
C ILE A 99 2.19 5.22 0.01
N THR A 100 2.44 4.54 -1.11
CA THR A 100 3.80 4.22 -1.58
C THR A 100 4.64 5.49 -1.72
N LYS A 101 4.10 6.53 -2.37
CA LYS A 101 4.78 7.84 -2.48
C LYS A 101 5.09 8.47 -1.12
N LEU A 102 4.21 8.32 -0.13
CA LEU A 102 4.49 8.79 1.23
C LEU A 102 5.67 8.04 1.85
N PHE A 103 5.69 6.71 1.76
CA PHE A 103 6.83 5.92 2.27
C PHE A 103 8.15 6.29 1.59
N GLU A 104 8.15 6.56 0.28
CA GLU A 104 9.34 7.01 -0.45
C GLU A 104 9.95 8.30 0.15
N THR A 105 9.13 9.22 0.69
CA THR A 105 9.61 10.46 1.33
C THR A 105 10.44 10.24 2.59
N THR A 106 10.30 9.07 3.23
CA THR A 106 11.08 8.70 4.42
C THR A 106 12.50 8.24 4.07
N SER A 107 12.79 8.03 2.79
CA SER A 107 14.12 7.64 2.34
C SER A 107 15.13 8.76 2.59
N VAL A 108 16.28 8.39 3.15
CA VAL A 108 17.41 9.30 3.32
C VAL A 108 18.46 8.96 2.27
N THR A 109 18.85 9.93 1.44
CA THR A 109 19.84 9.72 0.38
C THR A 109 21.14 9.16 0.97
N PRO A 110 21.61 8.00 0.53
CA PRO A 110 22.84 7.43 1.06
C PRO A 110 24.07 8.27 0.68
N THR A 111 25.02 8.33 1.60
CA THR A 111 26.35 8.92 1.42
C THR A 111 27.21 8.07 0.47
N PRO A 112 28.28 8.63 -0.13
CA PRO A 112 29.20 7.85 -0.96
C PRO A 112 29.78 6.63 -0.24
N GLU A 113 30.07 6.74 1.05
CA GLU A 113 30.59 5.65 1.88
C GLU A 113 29.54 4.54 2.08
N GLU A 114 28.29 4.90 2.40
CA GLU A 114 27.16 3.95 2.51
C GLU A 114 26.91 3.24 1.17
N LYS A 115 26.99 3.97 0.04
CA LYS A 115 26.89 3.36 -1.30
C LYS A 115 28.01 2.36 -1.56
N ARG A 116 29.26 2.70 -1.22
CA ARG A 116 30.40 1.79 -1.33
C ARG A 116 30.27 0.55 -0.44
N ALA A 117 29.60 0.69 0.71
CA ALA A 117 29.28 -0.42 1.59
C ALA A 117 28.13 -1.30 1.09
N GLY A 118 27.45 -0.92 0.01
CA GLY A 118 26.39 -1.72 -0.62
C GLY A 118 24.99 -1.46 -0.06
N VAL A 119 24.71 -0.29 0.51
CA VAL A 119 23.38 0.07 1.03
C VAL A 119 22.25 -0.13 0.01
N ASP A 120 22.52 0.03 -1.28
CA ASP A 120 21.55 -0.16 -2.36
C ASP A 120 21.11 -1.64 -2.50
N GLN A 121 21.85 -2.58 -1.91
CA GLN A 121 21.51 -4.01 -1.86
C GLN A 121 20.57 -4.35 -0.68
N LEU A 122 20.32 -3.41 0.23
CA LEU A 122 19.48 -3.60 1.43
C LEU A 122 18.05 -3.11 1.19
N SER A 123 17.38 -3.66 0.17
CA SER A 123 15.96 -3.38 -0.10
C SER A 123 15.14 -4.65 0.08
N PHE A 124 14.31 -4.66 1.13
CA PHE A 124 13.46 -5.79 1.48
C PHE A 124 11.96 -5.48 1.31
N GLY A 125 11.64 -4.38 0.60
CA GLY A 125 10.27 -3.95 0.34
C GLY A 125 9.43 -3.80 1.62
N LEU A 126 8.16 -4.19 1.55
CA LEU A 126 7.21 -4.09 2.67
C LEU A 126 7.59 -5.02 3.83
N PHE A 127 8.18 -6.19 3.57
CA PHE A 127 8.70 -7.08 4.61
C PHE A 127 9.82 -6.41 5.43
N GLY A 128 10.69 -5.65 4.78
CA GLY A 128 11.70 -4.84 5.47
C GLY A 128 11.09 -3.81 6.42
N LEU A 129 9.94 -3.22 6.05
CA LEU A 129 9.23 -2.27 6.90
C LEU A 129 8.60 -2.95 8.12
N VAL A 130 8.06 -4.15 7.94
CA VAL A 130 7.52 -4.98 9.03
C VAL A 130 8.61 -5.33 10.03
N ASP A 131 9.73 -5.89 9.55
CA ASP A 131 10.88 -6.29 10.37
C ASP A 131 11.49 -5.08 11.12
N TYR A 132 11.65 -3.96 10.41
CA TYR A 132 12.10 -2.70 10.99
C TYR A 132 11.17 -2.26 12.14
N TYR A 133 9.86 -2.25 11.91
CA TYR A 133 8.91 -1.81 12.93
C TYR A 133 8.87 -2.77 14.12
N ALA A 134 8.91 -4.08 13.86
CA ALA A 134 8.97 -5.11 14.89
C ALA A 134 10.18 -4.90 15.80
N THR A 135 11.37 -4.77 15.20
CA THR A 135 12.63 -4.53 15.89
C THR A 135 12.59 -3.24 16.70
N ARG A 136 12.08 -2.15 16.12
CA ARG A 136 11.99 -0.85 16.78
C ARG A 136 11.11 -0.89 18.03
N MET A 137 9.99 -1.60 17.96
CA MET A 137 8.99 -1.63 19.04
C MET A 137 9.24 -2.77 20.04
N GLY A 138 10.24 -3.62 19.80
CA GLY A 138 10.50 -4.80 20.62
C GLY A 138 9.42 -5.88 20.48
N ILE A 139 8.76 -5.94 19.32
CA ILE A 139 7.72 -6.93 19.02
C ILE A 139 8.42 -8.18 18.49
N THR A 140 8.22 -9.32 19.16
CA THR A 140 8.79 -10.61 18.73
C THR A 140 7.89 -11.36 17.75
N ASP A 141 6.58 -11.13 17.83
CA ASP A 141 5.56 -11.76 17.01
C ASP A 141 5.15 -10.83 15.86
N HIS A 142 5.53 -11.19 14.64
CA HIS A 142 5.37 -10.34 13.46
C HIS A 142 3.90 -10.14 13.07
N GLU A 143 3.01 -11.06 13.44
CA GLU A 143 1.57 -10.92 13.20
C GLU A 143 0.99 -9.70 13.91
N GLN A 144 1.58 -9.30 15.05
CA GLN A 144 1.17 -8.08 15.75
C GLN A 144 1.43 -6.83 14.92
N VAL A 145 2.49 -6.81 14.10
CA VAL A 145 2.79 -5.67 13.22
C VAL A 145 1.78 -5.57 12.09
N GLU A 146 1.26 -6.69 11.59
CA GLU A 146 0.23 -6.70 10.54
C GLU A 146 -1.07 -6.02 10.98
N SER A 147 -1.36 -6.00 12.28
CA SER A 147 -2.52 -5.30 12.85
C SER A 147 -2.32 -3.78 13.01
N VAL A 148 -1.09 -3.28 12.85
CA VAL A 148 -0.76 -1.87 13.09
C VAL A 148 -1.21 -1.01 11.91
N PRO A 149 -1.91 0.12 12.15
CA PRO A 149 -2.21 1.09 11.10
C PRO A 149 -0.95 1.60 10.43
N TRP A 150 -0.89 1.56 9.09
CA TRP A 150 0.35 1.89 8.37
C TRP A 150 0.84 3.31 8.64
N VAL A 151 -0.05 4.24 8.96
CA VAL A 151 0.31 5.64 9.31
C VAL A 151 1.26 5.69 10.50
N ARG A 152 1.12 4.78 11.48
CA ARG A 152 2.03 4.71 12.63
C ARG A 152 3.42 4.26 12.20
N VAL A 153 3.49 3.25 11.35
CA VAL A 153 4.77 2.75 10.78
C VAL A 153 5.44 3.85 9.97
N TYR A 154 4.69 4.53 9.10
CA TYR A 154 5.17 5.68 8.33
C TYR A 154 5.71 6.79 9.24
N LYS A 155 4.97 7.18 10.29
CA LYS A 155 5.40 8.24 11.21
C LYS A 155 6.67 7.88 11.97
N CYS A 156 6.84 6.62 12.33
CA CYS A 156 8.09 6.11 12.89
C CYS A 156 9.26 6.33 11.92
N LEU A 157 9.12 5.89 10.66
CA LEU A 157 10.17 6.07 9.64
C LEU A 157 10.47 7.55 9.37
N ASP A 158 9.44 8.39 9.29
CA ASP A 158 9.54 9.84 9.10
C ASP A 158 10.36 10.51 10.21
N MET A 159 10.09 10.17 11.48
CA MET A 159 10.86 10.68 12.63
C MET A 159 12.33 10.23 12.58
N ASP A 160 12.59 8.98 12.19
CA ASP A 160 13.96 8.46 12.12
C ASP A 160 14.74 9.11 10.97
N ALA A 161 14.09 9.30 9.82
CA ALA A 161 14.66 10.01 8.68
C ALA A 161 15.04 11.45 9.05
N GLU A 162 14.15 12.17 9.74
CA GLU A 162 14.43 13.52 10.22
C GLU A 162 15.58 13.57 11.24
N LYS A 163 15.63 12.59 12.16
CA LYS A 163 16.74 12.47 13.12
C LYS A 163 18.07 12.22 12.42
N ILE A 164 18.12 11.31 11.44
CA ILE A 164 19.33 11.05 10.65
C ILE A 164 19.76 12.30 9.89
N ARG A 165 18.83 13.00 9.24
CA ARG A 165 19.11 14.26 8.52
C ARG A 165 19.67 15.33 9.47
N TYR A 166 19.10 15.46 10.67
CA TYR A 166 19.61 16.35 11.72
C TYR A 166 21.03 15.99 12.14
N GLU A 167 21.29 14.71 12.46
CA GLU A 167 22.62 14.26 12.90
C GLU A 167 23.69 14.48 11.83
N ARG A 168 23.36 14.28 10.55
CA ARG A 168 24.27 14.57 9.43
C ARG A 168 24.60 16.06 9.37
N ARG A 169 23.61 16.95 9.50
CA ARG A 169 23.84 18.41 9.56
C ARG A 169 24.72 18.78 10.76
N LEU A 170 24.46 18.21 11.93
CA LEU A 170 25.21 18.48 13.15
C LEU A 170 26.68 18.04 13.03
N ARG A 171 26.94 16.83 12.52
CA ARG A 171 28.32 16.33 12.28
C ARG A 171 29.09 17.23 11.33
N LYS A 172 28.44 17.73 10.27
CA LYS A 172 29.07 18.66 9.33
C LYS A 172 29.49 19.96 10.01
N ILE A 173 28.62 20.55 10.84
CA ILE A 173 28.94 21.75 11.62
C ILE A 173 30.15 21.53 12.52
N TYR A 174 30.22 20.38 13.22
CA TYR A 174 31.38 20.07 14.07
C TYR A 174 32.68 19.87 13.28
N GLN A 175 32.62 19.27 12.10
CA GLN A 175 33.79 19.12 11.22
C GLN A 175 34.28 20.47 10.68
N ASP A 176 33.36 21.37 10.34
CA ASP A 176 33.68 22.69 9.83
C ASP A 176 34.23 23.62 10.92
N ASN A 177 33.75 23.49 12.17
CA ASN A 177 34.26 24.27 13.32
C ASN A 177 35.60 23.78 13.88
N ASN A 178 35.98 22.53 13.58
CA ASN A 178 37.26 21.94 14.01
C ASN A 178 38.37 22.04 12.93
N LYS A 179 38.12 22.78 11.85
CA LYS A 179 39.10 23.16 10.83
C LYS A 179 39.54 24.60 11.00
#